data_AF-A0AAQ6IQ34-F1
#
_entry.id   AF-A0AAQ6IQ34-F1
#
_cell.length_a   1.000
_cell.length_b   1.000
_cell.length_c   1.000
_cell.angle_alpha   90.00
_cell.angle_beta   90.00
_cell.angle_gamma   90.00
#
_symmetry.space_group_name_H-M   'P 1'
#
loop_
_entity.id
_entity.type
_entity.pdbx_description
1 polymer ?
#
loop_
_entity_poly.entity_id
_entity_poly.type
_entity_poly.pdbx_seq_one_letter_code
_entity_poly.pdbx_strand_id
1 'polypeptide(L)'
;MVNPCGLMKLVKPVSVTLVAGRDLSQLKTLPKPTVPPLKRTCKLYLSFLETFLQPEELNHTKKLVEEFLIPGGVGETLQKGLERRACNTENWITDAYLKYECLKRKPLVILLNFAILCTRKDIRDKQGQIRFHVCMFCSGTLPVEYMRGKPLCMKQYEQVFSSCRIPGAKTDFLLFDKSSNPPKNITVVHNGQTR
;
A
#
# COMPACT_ATOMS: atom_id res chain seq x y z
N MET A 1 47.91 -25.93 -2.31
CA MET A 1 47.91 -24.58 -2.92
C MET A 1 46.94 -24.60 -4.09
N VAL A 2 45.73 -24.09 -3.91
CA VAL A 2 44.79 -23.76 -5.00
C VAL A 2 44.03 -22.51 -4.55
N ASN A 3 44.22 -21.42 -5.28
CA ASN A 3 43.49 -20.16 -5.11
C ASN A 3 42.18 -20.22 -5.90
N PRO A 4 41.00 -20.04 -5.29
CA PRO A 4 39.79 -19.74 -6.03
C PRO A 4 39.55 -18.23 -6.01
N CYS A 5 40.07 -17.54 -7.03
CA CYS A 5 39.67 -16.18 -7.36
C CYS A 5 38.56 -16.26 -8.41
N GLY A 6 37.32 -15.93 -8.03
CA GLY A 6 36.21 -15.92 -8.97
C GLY A 6 34.87 -15.56 -8.33
N LEU A 7 34.39 -14.35 -8.67
CA LEU A 7 33.01 -13.86 -8.52
C LEU A 7 32.43 -13.73 -7.09
N MET A 8 32.62 -12.55 -6.51
CA MET A 8 31.50 -11.75 -5.97
C MET A 8 31.87 -10.27 -6.07
N LYS A 9 31.55 -9.62 -7.20
CA LYS A 9 31.49 -8.16 -7.24
C LYS A 9 30.27 -7.75 -6.42
N LEU A 10 30.50 -7.55 -5.12
CA LEU A 10 29.59 -6.87 -4.22
C LEU A 10 29.12 -5.57 -4.92
N VAL A 11 27.81 -5.39 -4.98
CA VAL A 11 27.18 -4.15 -5.46
C VAL A 11 27.88 -2.98 -4.78
N LYS A 12 28.41 -2.04 -5.57
CA LYS A 12 29.09 -0.85 -5.04
C LYS A 12 28.16 -0.18 -4.03
N PRO A 13 28.66 0.27 -2.86
CA PRO A 13 27.85 1.05 -1.95
C PRO A 13 27.37 2.29 -2.72
N VAL A 14 26.05 2.38 -2.91
CA VAL A 14 25.44 3.60 -3.44
C VAL A 14 25.75 4.68 -2.41
N SER A 15 26.58 5.65 -2.79
CA SER A 15 26.83 6.84 -1.98
C SER A 15 25.48 7.43 -1.59
N VAL A 16 25.17 7.46 -0.30
CA VAL A 16 23.96 8.09 0.22
C VAL A 16 24.14 9.58 0.04
N THR A 17 23.76 10.09 -1.13
CA THR A 17 23.57 11.51 -1.35
C THR A 17 22.39 11.93 -0.48
N LEU A 18 22.66 12.67 0.59
CA LEU A 18 21.64 13.32 1.40
C LEU A 18 20.87 14.31 0.51
N VAL A 19 19.74 13.86 -0.03
CA VAL A 19 18.76 14.73 -0.68
C VAL A 19 17.97 15.40 0.43
N ALA A 20 18.04 16.73 0.51
CA ALA A 20 17.33 17.49 1.53
C ALA A 20 15.81 17.28 1.43
N GLY A 21 15.23 16.70 2.48
CA GLY A 21 13.77 16.61 2.68
C GLY A 21 13.06 15.52 1.86
N ARG A 22 11.89 15.10 2.35
CA ARG A 22 10.94 14.29 1.56
C ARG A 22 10.31 15.22 0.52
N ASP A 23 10.82 15.20 -0.71
CA ASP A 23 10.27 16.03 -1.78
C ASP A 23 8.91 15.47 -2.27
N LEU A 24 7.84 15.97 -1.66
CA LEU A 24 6.46 15.65 -2.04
C LEU A 24 5.97 16.46 -3.25
N SER A 25 6.80 17.35 -3.81
CA SER A 25 6.42 18.12 -5.02
C SER A 25 6.07 17.20 -6.18
N GLN A 26 6.68 16.02 -6.22
CA GLN A 26 6.42 14.98 -7.22
C GLN A 26 5.01 14.38 -7.12
N LEU A 27 4.32 14.47 -5.98
CA LEU A 27 2.93 14.00 -5.90
C LEU A 27 2.02 14.77 -6.85
N LYS A 28 2.33 16.04 -7.15
CA LYS A 28 1.56 16.87 -8.09
C LYS A 28 1.76 16.47 -9.56
N THR A 29 2.83 15.75 -9.88
CA THR A 29 3.16 15.33 -11.25
C THR A 29 2.70 13.90 -11.56
N LEU A 30 2.27 13.14 -10.54
CA LEU A 30 1.78 11.78 -10.73
C LEU A 30 0.40 11.77 -11.42
N PRO A 31 0.17 10.85 -12.37
CA PRO A 31 -1.12 10.71 -13.01
C PRO A 31 -2.16 10.21 -12.00
N LYS A 32 -3.37 10.80 -12.05
CA LYS A 32 -4.51 10.29 -11.29
C LYS A 32 -4.90 8.88 -11.78
N PRO A 33 -5.32 7.97 -10.89
CA PRO A 33 -5.84 6.67 -11.31
C PRO A 33 -7.11 6.86 -12.12
N THR A 34 -7.12 6.30 -13.33
CA THR A 34 -8.28 6.35 -14.23
C THR A 34 -9.29 5.24 -13.90
N VAL A 35 -10.55 5.43 -14.31
CA VAL A 35 -11.55 4.37 -14.27
C VAL A 35 -11.40 3.53 -15.54
N PRO A 36 -11.14 2.21 -15.45
CA PRO A 36 -11.06 1.37 -16.64
C PRO A 36 -12.39 1.33 -17.39
N PRO A 37 -12.39 1.23 -18.73
CA PRO A 37 -13.62 1.14 -19.51
C PRO A 37 -14.46 -0.08 -19.11
N LEU A 38 -15.74 0.13 -18.85
CA LEU A 38 -16.69 -0.89 -18.38
C LEU A 38 -16.63 -2.19 -19.21
N LYS A 39 -16.77 -2.08 -20.54
CA LYS A 39 -16.73 -3.22 -21.46
C LYS A 39 -15.43 -4.02 -21.35
N ARG A 40 -14.28 -3.34 -21.19
CA ARG A 40 -12.98 -4.00 -21.05
C ARG A 40 -12.90 -4.74 -19.71
N THR A 41 -13.38 -4.14 -18.63
CA THR A 41 -13.43 -4.75 -17.30
C THR A 41 -14.30 -6.01 -17.31
N CYS A 42 -15.51 -5.93 -17.88
CA CYS A 42 -16.41 -7.08 -18.01
C CYS A 42 -15.79 -8.23 -18.84
N LYS A 43 -15.08 -7.91 -19.93
CA LYS A 43 -14.37 -8.93 -20.73
C LYS A 43 -13.28 -9.64 -19.91
N LEU A 44 -12.47 -8.88 -19.18
CA LEU A 44 -11.42 -9.45 -18.32
C LEU A 44 -12.02 -10.27 -17.17
N TYR A 45 -13.14 -9.82 -16.60
CA TYR A 45 -13.88 -10.54 -15.57
C TYR A 45 -14.34 -11.93 -16.07
N LEU A 46 -14.98 -11.99 -17.24
CA LEU A 46 -15.42 -13.27 -17.81
C LEU A 46 -14.24 -14.18 -18.17
N SER A 47 -13.17 -13.63 -18.75
CA SER A 47 -11.97 -14.41 -19.07
C SER A 47 -11.28 -14.99 -17.83
N PHE A 48 -11.32 -14.27 -16.70
CA PHE A 48 -10.83 -14.79 -15.43
C PHE A 48 -11.72 -15.91 -14.90
N LEU A 49 -13.04 -15.78 -15.00
CA LEU A 49 -13.99 -16.78 -14.51
C LEU A 49 -14.05 -18.06 -15.33
N GLU A 50 -13.70 -17.99 -16.62
CA GLU A 50 -13.61 -19.17 -17.51
C GLU A 50 -12.75 -20.30 -16.94
N THR A 51 -11.74 -19.99 -16.12
CA THR A 51 -10.88 -21.01 -15.50
C THR A 51 -11.43 -21.60 -14.20
N PHE A 52 -12.46 -21.00 -13.60
CA PHE A 52 -12.98 -21.41 -12.28
C PHE A 52 -14.42 -21.96 -12.34
N LEU A 53 -15.22 -21.52 -13.31
CA LEU A 53 -16.64 -21.83 -13.37
C LEU A 53 -16.93 -23.00 -14.32
N GLN A 54 -17.96 -23.77 -13.99
CA GLN A 54 -18.52 -24.76 -14.92
C GLN A 54 -19.21 -24.06 -16.10
N PRO A 55 -19.36 -24.75 -17.26
CA PRO A 55 -19.93 -24.16 -18.46
C PRO A 55 -21.29 -23.50 -18.25
N GLU A 56 -22.16 -24.11 -17.43
CA GLU A 56 -23.52 -23.61 -17.15
C GLU A 56 -23.48 -22.32 -16.34
N GLU A 57 -22.63 -22.25 -15.30
CA GLU A 57 -22.45 -21.08 -14.44
C GLU A 57 -21.82 -19.92 -15.21
N LEU A 58 -20.84 -20.22 -16.05
CA LEU A 58 -20.21 -19.24 -16.93
C LEU A 58 -21.24 -18.67 -17.92
N ASN A 59 -22.08 -19.52 -18.53
CA ASN A 59 -23.11 -19.07 -19.45
C ASN A 59 -24.14 -18.18 -18.75
N HIS A 60 -24.56 -18.54 -17.53
CA HIS A 60 -25.41 -17.67 -16.72
C HIS A 60 -24.74 -16.32 -16.43
N THR A 61 -23.46 -16.33 -16.05
CA THR A 61 -22.69 -15.12 -15.78
C THR A 61 -22.53 -14.24 -17.02
N LYS A 62 -22.34 -14.84 -18.20
CA LYS A 62 -22.28 -14.11 -19.49
C LYS A 62 -23.56 -13.32 -19.73
N LYS A 63 -24.73 -13.93 -19.52
CA LYS A 63 -26.04 -13.26 -19.64
C LYS A 63 -26.18 -12.07 -18.68
N LEU A 64 -25.76 -12.23 -17.42
CA LEU A 64 -25.79 -11.13 -16.44
C LEU A 64 -24.87 -9.98 -16.84
N VAL A 65 -23.70 -10.29 -17.39
CA VAL A 65 -22.76 -9.27 -17.89
C VAL A 65 -23.33 -8.55 -19.10
N GLU A 66 -24.00 -9.25 -20.02
CA GLU A 66 -24.70 -8.64 -21.15
C GLU A 66 -25.79 -7.68 -20.69
N GLU A 67 -26.62 -8.09 -19.73
CA GLU A 67 -27.65 -7.24 -19.12
C GLU A 67 -27.04 -6.00 -18.45
N PHE A 68 -25.94 -6.17 -17.71
CA PHE A 68 -25.23 -5.09 -17.06
C PHE A 68 -24.65 -4.06 -18.04
N LEU A 69 -24.34 -4.50 -19.27
CA LEU A 69 -23.76 -3.68 -20.34
C LEU A 69 -24.78 -3.01 -21.26
N ILE A 70 -26.09 -3.21 -21.04
CA ILE A 70 -27.15 -2.56 -21.83
C ILE A 70 -26.96 -1.03 -21.78
N PRO A 71 -27.02 -0.34 -22.94
CA PRO A 71 -26.99 1.12 -22.98
C PRO A 71 -28.13 1.75 -22.15
N GLY A 72 -27.80 2.73 -21.33
CA GLY A 72 -28.74 3.32 -20.36
C GLY A 72 -29.04 2.43 -19.15
N GLY A 73 -28.42 1.25 -19.05
CA GLY A 73 -28.58 0.32 -17.96
C GLY A 73 -27.81 0.69 -16.69
N VAL A 74 -27.84 -0.24 -15.73
CA VAL A 74 -27.20 -0.08 -14.41
C VAL A 74 -25.69 0.08 -14.54
N GLY A 75 -25.02 -0.73 -15.36
CA GLY A 75 -23.56 -0.68 -15.49
C GLY A 75 -23.07 0.65 -16.04
N GLU A 76 -23.73 1.22 -17.05
CA GLU A 76 -23.38 2.54 -17.58
C GLU A 76 -23.60 3.65 -16.55
N THR A 77 -24.69 3.56 -15.78
CA THR A 77 -25.01 4.52 -14.71
C THR A 77 -23.93 4.50 -13.62
N LEU A 78 -23.52 3.32 -13.18
CA LEU A 78 -22.46 3.14 -12.19
C LEU A 78 -21.10 3.60 -12.72
N GLN A 79 -20.76 3.26 -13.97
CA GLN A 79 -19.52 3.70 -14.63
C GLN A 79 -19.41 5.23 -14.66
N LYS A 80 -20.47 5.93 -15.08
CA LYS A 80 -20.52 7.41 -15.07
C LYS A 80 -20.35 7.97 -13.65
N GLY A 81 -20.91 7.29 -12.65
CA GLY A 81 -20.73 7.65 -11.23
C GLY A 81 -19.27 7.53 -10.79
N LEU A 82 -18.59 6.43 -11.16
CA LEU A 82 -17.17 6.22 -10.89
C LEU A 82 -16.30 7.26 -11.59
N GLU A 83 -16.58 7.56 -12.85
CA GLU A 83 -15.85 8.57 -13.64
C GLU A 83 -16.01 9.96 -13.02
N ARG A 84 -17.23 10.34 -12.64
CA ARG A 84 -17.49 11.58 -11.90
C ARG A 84 -16.70 11.64 -10.60
N ARG A 85 -16.67 10.54 -9.84
CA ARG A 85 -15.87 10.43 -8.60
C ARG A 85 -14.38 10.59 -8.89
N ALA A 86 -13.86 9.98 -9.95
CA ALA A 86 -12.46 10.10 -10.36
C ALA A 86 -12.07 11.53 -10.75
N CYS A 87 -12.96 12.27 -11.41
CA CYS A 87 -12.74 13.69 -11.70
C CYS A 87 -12.64 14.52 -10.41
N ASN A 88 -13.52 14.23 -9.44
CA ASN A 88 -13.70 15.04 -8.23
C ASN A 88 -12.78 14.65 -7.04
N THR A 89 -11.92 13.65 -7.21
CA THR A 89 -11.02 13.17 -6.14
C THR A 89 -9.57 13.08 -6.62
N GLU A 90 -8.61 13.00 -5.69
CA GLU A 90 -7.22 12.68 -6.02
C GLU A 90 -7.06 11.21 -6.43
N ASN A 91 -7.76 10.33 -5.72
CA ASN A 91 -7.79 8.89 -5.95
C ASN A 91 -9.19 8.37 -5.61
N TRP A 92 -9.92 7.89 -6.60
CA TRP A 92 -11.31 7.47 -6.42
C TRP A 92 -11.48 6.15 -5.67
N ILE A 93 -10.39 5.38 -5.49
CA ILE A 93 -10.39 4.05 -4.90
C ILE A 93 -10.01 4.09 -3.42
N THR A 94 -9.03 4.92 -3.03
CA THR A 94 -8.39 4.87 -1.69
C THR A 94 -9.39 4.82 -0.54
N ASP A 95 -10.34 5.76 -0.47
CA ASP A 95 -11.27 5.83 0.65
C ASP A 95 -12.23 4.65 0.70
N ALA A 96 -12.66 4.16 -0.48
CA ALA A 96 -13.52 3.00 -0.57
C ALA A 96 -12.77 1.74 -0.11
N TYR A 97 -11.54 1.55 -0.59
CA TYR A 97 -10.70 0.42 -0.21
C TYR A 97 -10.39 0.41 1.29
N LEU A 98 -9.97 1.55 1.85
CA LEU A 98 -9.71 1.65 3.29
C LEU A 98 -10.96 1.33 4.11
N LYS A 99 -12.11 1.89 3.75
CA LYS A 99 -13.37 1.67 4.47
C LYS A 99 -13.84 0.23 4.39
N TYR A 100 -13.82 -0.37 3.20
CA TYR A 100 -14.44 -1.67 2.96
C TYR A 100 -13.48 -2.85 3.16
N GLU A 101 -12.17 -2.68 3.02
CA GLU A 101 -11.24 -3.82 3.20
C GLU A 101 -10.43 -3.68 4.48
N CYS A 102 -9.87 -2.50 4.74
CA CYS A 102 -8.92 -2.35 5.84
C CYS A 102 -9.60 -2.10 7.20
N LEU A 103 -10.60 -1.22 7.27
CA LEU A 103 -11.13 -0.67 8.53
C LEU A 103 -12.37 -1.42 9.08
N LYS A 104 -12.66 -2.61 8.53
CA LYS A 104 -13.67 -3.52 9.07
C LYS A 104 -13.23 -4.15 10.39
N ARG A 105 -14.20 -4.67 11.16
CA ARG A 105 -14.04 -5.26 12.50
C ARG A 105 -13.43 -6.67 12.54
N LYS A 106 -12.69 -7.07 11.51
CA LYS A 106 -12.02 -8.38 11.47
C LYS A 106 -10.75 -8.35 12.35
N PRO A 107 -10.38 -9.45 13.04
CA PRO A 107 -9.13 -9.52 13.80
C PRO A 107 -7.91 -9.25 12.91
N LEU A 108 -7.10 -8.24 13.27
CA LEU A 108 -6.02 -7.77 12.40
C LEU A 108 -4.77 -8.64 12.43
N VAL A 109 -4.44 -9.20 13.60
CA VAL A 109 -3.16 -9.89 13.85
C VAL A 109 -2.88 -10.99 12.84
N ILE A 110 -3.91 -11.73 12.42
CA ILE A 110 -3.79 -12.85 11.49
C ILE A 110 -4.24 -12.45 10.08
N LEU A 111 -5.29 -11.62 9.96
CA LEU A 111 -5.97 -11.43 8.69
C LEU A 111 -5.45 -10.25 7.86
N LEU A 112 -4.75 -9.29 8.46
CA LEU A 112 -4.35 -8.06 7.76
C LEU A 112 -2.92 -7.59 8.09
N ASN A 113 -2.45 -7.80 9.33
CA ASN A 113 -1.12 -7.37 9.72
C ASN A 113 -0.06 -8.28 9.07
N PHE A 114 0.88 -7.67 8.35
CA PHE A 114 2.02 -8.37 7.75
C PHE A 114 3.22 -8.31 8.68
N ALA A 115 3.81 -9.48 8.97
CA ALA A 115 5.06 -9.58 9.73
C ALA A 115 6.25 -9.66 8.77
N ILE A 116 7.33 -8.95 9.09
CA ILE A 116 8.61 -9.02 8.37
C ILE A 116 9.62 -9.72 9.27
N LEU A 117 10.21 -10.81 8.77
CA LEU A 117 11.33 -11.46 9.44
C LEU A 117 12.64 -10.79 9.01
N CYS A 118 13.29 -10.08 9.93
CA CYS A 118 14.58 -9.46 9.67
C CYS A 118 15.73 -10.43 9.97
N THR A 119 16.87 -10.24 9.29
CA THR A 119 18.09 -11.01 9.57
C THR A 119 18.52 -10.78 11.02
N ARG A 120 18.80 -11.86 11.74
CA ARG A 120 19.29 -11.79 13.12
C ARG A 120 20.62 -11.05 13.11
N LYS A 121 20.69 -9.95 13.85
CA LYS A 121 21.95 -9.26 14.16
C LYS A 121 22.38 -9.63 15.56
N ASP A 122 23.68 -9.83 15.76
CA ASP A 122 24.27 -10.09 17.08
C ASP A 122 24.47 -8.76 17.82
N ILE A 123 23.36 -8.15 18.24
CA ILE A 123 23.35 -6.90 18.99
C ILE A 123 22.90 -7.21 20.42
N ARG A 124 23.86 -7.21 21.34
CA ARG A 124 23.65 -7.67 22.72
C ARG A 124 23.17 -6.56 23.65
N ASP A 125 23.42 -5.29 23.33
CA ASP A 125 23.03 -4.17 24.16
C ASP A 125 21.65 -3.59 23.77
N LYS A 126 20.86 -3.17 24.77
CA LYS A 126 19.51 -2.64 24.56
C LYS A 126 19.48 -1.41 23.66
N GLN A 127 20.47 -0.52 23.80
CA GLN A 127 20.53 0.71 23.00
C GLN A 127 20.83 0.40 21.53
N GLY A 128 21.69 -0.58 21.25
CA GLY A 128 21.99 -1.07 19.92
C GLY A 128 20.78 -1.72 19.27
N GLN A 129 19.99 -2.51 20.02
CA GLN A 129 18.76 -3.11 19.52
C GLN A 129 17.73 -2.04 19.12
N ILE A 130 17.55 -1.01 19.96
CA ILE A 130 16.66 0.13 19.67
C ILE A 130 17.18 0.91 18.46
N ARG A 131 18.48 1.26 18.44
CA ARG A 131 19.10 2.00 17.32
C ARG A 131 18.97 1.26 16.01
N PHE A 132 19.18 -0.05 15.99
CA PHE A 132 19.05 -0.86 14.77
C PHE A 132 17.62 -0.82 14.22
N HIS A 133 16.61 -1.01 15.06
CA HIS A 133 15.21 -0.98 14.63
C HIS A 133 14.78 0.42 14.18
N VAL A 134 15.17 1.48 14.90
CA VAL A 134 14.81 2.85 14.53
C VAL A 134 15.55 3.29 13.26
N CYS A 135 16.83 2.97 13.11
CA CYS A 135 17.65 3.41 11.98
C CYS A 135 17.22 2.77 10.65
N MET A 136 16.72 1.53 10.67
CA MET A 136 16.20 0.88 9.45
C MET A 136 15.04 1.66 8.80
N PHE A 137 14.24 2.38 9.59
CA PHE A 137 13.03 3.03 9.07
C PHE A 137 13.10 4.57 9.12
N CYS A 138 13.90 5.16 10.02
CA CYS A 138 13.87 6.60 10.31
C CYS A 138 15.00 7.42 9.66
N SER A 139 15.63 6.96 8.57
CA SER A 139 16.83 7.61 7.98
C SER A 139 16.61 9.01 7.36
N GLY A 140 15.54 9.73 7.73
CA GLY A 140 15.32 11.17 7.49
C GLY A 140 15.00 11.56 6.05
N THR A 141 15.48 10.79 5.07
CA THR A 141 15.37 11.07 3.65
C THR A 141 15.20 9.75 2.91
N LEU A 142 14.03 9.55 2.30
CA LEU A 142 13.75 8.40 1.44
C LEU A 142 13.91 8.85 0.00
N PRO A 143 14.75 8.17 -0.81
CA PRO A 143 14.81 8.45 -2.24
C PRO A 143 13.45 8.15 -2.86
N VAL A 144 13.12 8.90 -3.91
CA VAL A 144 11.92 8.62 -4.71
C VAL A 144 12.09 7.25 -5.35
N GLU A 145 11.03 6.44 -5.27
CA GLU A 145 10.99 5.14 -5.90
C GLU A 145 10.51 5.22 -7.34
N TYR A 146 11.07 4.36 -8.18
CA TYR A 146 10.73 4.29 -9.60
C TYR A 146 10.37 2.86 -9.99
N MET A 147 9.36 2.72 -10.84
CA MET A 147 9.04 1.46 -11.50
C MET A 147 8.99 1.69 -13.00
N ARG A 148 9.80 0.94 -13.76
CA ARG A 148 9.91 1.08 -15.23
C ARG A 148 10.16 2.53 -15.67
N GLY A 149 11.05 3.23 -14.97
CA GLY A 149 11.42 4.62 -15.25
C GLY A 149 10.38 5.68 -14.87
N LYS A 150 9.26 5.31 -14.23
CA LYS A 150 8.23 6.25 -13.75
C LYS A 150 8.27 6.36 -12.23
N PRO A 151 8.14 7.58 -11.66
CA PRO A 151 8.13 7.77 -10.21
C PRO A 151 6.87 7.14 -9.58
N LEU A 152 6.99 6.70 -8.33
CA LEU A 152 5.91 6.14 -7.53
C LEU A 152 5.39 7.13 -6.48
N CYS A 153 4.16 6.89 -6.02
CA CYS A 153 3.54 7.68 -4.97
C CYS A 153 4.20 7.42 -3.61
N MET A 154 4.78 8.46 -3.01
CA MET A 154 5.45 8.38 -1.70
C MET A 154 4.50 8.63 -0.50
N LYS A 155 3.20 8.85 -0.73
CA LYS A 155 2.20 9.19 0.32
C LYS A 155 2.10 8.13 1.43
N GLN A 156 2.40 6.87 1.13
CA GLN A 156 2.40 5.79 2.14
C GLN A 156 3.49 5.98 3.20
N TYR A 157 4.64 6.55 2.84
CA TYR A 157 5.75 6.77 3.78
C TYR A 157 5.47 7.86 4.82
N GLU A 158 4.51 8.75 4.57
CA GLU A 158 4.01 9.70 5.57
C GLU A 158 3.18 9.02 6.66
N GLN A 159 2.68 7.81 6.39
CA GLN A 159 1.70 7.13 7.24
C GLN A 159 2.33 6.04 8.13
N VAL A 160 3.63 5.79 7.99
CA VAL A 160 4.34 4.72 8.72
C VAL A 160 4.63 5.10 10.18
N PHE A 161 5.00 6.35 10.42
CA PHE A 161 5.37 6.83 11.76
C PHE A 161 4.30 7.71 12.36
N SER A 162 4.27 7.77 13.69
CA SER A 162 3.34 8.59 14.46
C SER A 162 1.88 8.39 13.99
N SER A 163 1.55 7.14 13.68
CA SER A 163 0.24 6.73 13.22
C SER A 163 -0.31 5.60 14.10
N CYS A 164 -1.62 5.56 14.25
CA CYS A 164 -2.28 4.52 15.02
C CYS A 164 -3.68 4.27 14.48
N ARG A 165 -4.12 3.02 14.52
CA ARG A 165 -5.51 2.67 14.25
C ARG A 165 -6.29 2.69 15.56
N ILE A 166 -7.36 3.47 15.58
CA ILE A 166 -8.25 3.62 16.73
C ILE A 166 -9.51 2.77 16.50
N PRO A 167 -9.83 1.81 17.39
CA PRO A 167 -11.05 1.02 17.29
C PRO A 167 -12.29 1.89 17.36
N GLY A 168 -13.23 1.67 16.44
CA GLY A 168 -14.54 2.31 16.45
C GLY A 168 -15.67 1.30 16.57
N ALA A 169 -16.86 1.77 16.98
CA ALA A 169 -18.01 0.90 17.20
C ALA A 169 -18.46 0.14 15.93
N LYS A 170 -18.39 0.81 14.77
CA LYS A 170 -18.78 0.25 13.45
C LYS A 170 -17.59 0.12 12.49
N THR A 171 -16.76 1.16 12.44
CA THR A 171 -15.59 1.24 11.57
C THR A 171 -14.47 1.84 12.40
N ASP A 172 -13.26 1.31 12.27
CA ASP A 172 -12.09 1.86 12.93
C ASP A 172 -11.58 3.10 12.17
N PHE A 173 -10.73 3.91 12.81
CA PHE A 173 -10.19 5.14 12.26
C PHE A 173 -8.66 5.09 12.22
N LEU A 174 -8.05 5.82 11.28
CA LEU A 174 -6.61 6.00 11.23
C LEU A 174 -6.26 7.39 11.73
N LEU A 175 -5.45 7.43 12.79
CA LEU A 175 -4.84 8.64 13.30
C LEU A 175 -3.45 8.77 12.66
N PHE A 176 -3.17 9.96 12.11
CA PHE A 176 -1.85 10.35 11.63
C PHE A 176 -1.49 11.66 12.31
N ASP A 177 -0.38 11.70 13.04
CA ASP A 177 0.11 12.95 13.61
C ASP A 177 0.69 13.83 12.51
N LYS A 178 0.06 14.98 12.29
CA LYS A 178 0.48 16.01 11.32
C LYS A 178 0.85 17.32 12.01
N SER A 179 1.07 17.30 13.32
CA SER A 179 1.43 18.49 14.08
C SER A 179 2.79 19.04 13.63
N SER A 180 2.96 20.36 13.78
CA SER A 180 4.24 21.02 13.47
C SER A 180 5.38 20.57 14.38
N ASN A 181 5.06 19.97 15.53
CA ASN A 181 6.03 19.40 16.46
C ASN A 181 5.72 17.91 16.69
N PRO A 182 6.16 17.02 15.78
CA PRO A 182 5.82 15.61 15.85
C PRO A 182 6.41 14.92 17.08
N PRO A 183 5.79 13.84 17.58
CA PRO A 183 6.31 13.03 18.67
C PRO A 183 7.71 12.53 18.37
N LYS A 184 8.61 12.66 19.35
CA LYS A 184 10.01 12.22 19.26
C LYS A 184 10.29 11.00 20.13
N ASN A 185 9.26 10.50 20.81
CA ASN A 185 9.32 9.32 21.66
C ASN A 185 8.86 8.07 20.91
N ILE A 186 9.32 6.92 21.38
CA ILE A 186 8.82 5.60 20.99
C ILE A 186 8.18 4.94 22.22
N THR A 187 7.30 3.98 21.99
CA THR A 187 6.75 3.13 23.07
C THR A 187 7.43 1.77 23.03
N VAL A 188 7.96 1.33 24.17
CA VAL A 188 8.62 0.04 24.32
C VAL A 188 7.72 -0.89 25.14
N VAL A 189 7.39 -2.05 24.59
CA VAL A 189 6.65 -3.09 25.31
C VAL A 189 7.61 -4.19 25.75
N HIS A 190 7.71 -4.42 27.06
CA HIS A 190 8.53 -5.47 27.63
C HIS A 190 7.77 -6.15 28.77
N ASN A 191 7.62 -7.48 28.69
CA ASN A 191 6.87 -8.29 29.66
C ASN A 191 5.45 -7.76 29.93
N GLY A 192 4.74 -7.35 28.86
CA GLY A 192 3.37 -6.82 28.95
C GLY A 192 3.26 -5.39 29.49
N GLN A 193 4.38 -4.71 29.80
CA GLN A 193 4.39 -3.33 30.26
C GLN A 193 4.84 -2.39 29.15
N THR A 194 4.11 -1.28 28.99
CA THR A 194 4.46 -0.16 28.08
C THR A 194 5.31 0.87 28.82
N ARG A 195 6.42 1.31 28.22
CA ARG A 195 7.29 2.38 28.70
C ARG A 195 7.58 3.39 27.60
#